data_AF-A0A2V7YE17-F1
#
_entry.id   AF-A0A2V7YE17-F1
#
_cell.length_a   1.000
_cell.length_b   1.000
_cell.length_c   1.000
_cell.angle_alpha   90.00
_cell.angle_beta   90.00
_cell.angle_gamma   90.00
#
_symmetry.space_group_name_H-M   'P 1'
#
loop_
_entity.id
_entity.type
_entity.pdbx_description
1 polymer ?
#
loop_
_entity_poly.entity_id
_entity_poly.type
_entity_poly.pdbx_seq_one_letter_code
_entity_poly.pdbx_strand_id
1 'polypeptide(L)'
;PLHPIPIMSAAMSLLCGGVLLIATSFVTGSAQTFHIANVSAVSALSLAYLVVFGALTFAGYTWLLTKWPPVLVATHAYTNPLIAVLLGAVIAGERVTMRIVIAAFAIIAAILLVKHDTGKDIVSREDGEGSPASA
;
A
#
# COMPACT_ATOMS: atom_id res chain seq x y z
N PRO A 1 17.82 2.60 -24.69
CA PRO A 1 16.52 2.18 -24.10
C PRO A 1 16.47 2.49 -22.60
N LEU A 2 15.78 3.58 -22.22
CA LEU A 2 15.64 4.00 -20.83
C LEU A 2 14.70 3.04 -20.11
N HIS A 3 15.24 2.08 -19.36
CA HIS A 3 14.42 1.34 -18.38
C HIS A 3 13.99 2.36 -17.32
N PRO A 4 12.68 2.61 -17.11
CA PRO A 4 12.23 3.55 -16.10
C PRO A 4 12.70 3.05 -14.73
N ILE A 5 13.54 3.84 -14.05
CA ILE A 5 13.91 3.56 -12.67
C ILE A 5 12.61 3.56 -11.82
N PRO A 6 12.32 2.51 -11.03
CA PRO A 6 11.04 2.38 -10.31
C PRO A 6 10.72 3.56 -9.39
N ILE A 7 11.77 4.21 -8.89
CA ILE A 7 11.67 5.40 -8.04
C ILE A 7 11.15 6.62 -8.79
N MET A 8 11.47 6.77 -10.09
CA MET A 8 10.97 7.87 -10.91
C MET A 8 9.49 7.70 -11.24
N SER A 9 9.05 6.46 -11.49
CA SER A 9 7.62 6.15 -11.64
C SER A 9 6.84 6.42 -10.35
N ALA A 10 7.39 6.05 -9.18
CA ALA A 10 6.80 6.38 -7.89
C ALA A 10 6.71 7.90 -7.66
N ALA A 11 7.79 8.64 -7.97
CA ALA A 11 7.81 10.09 -7.83
C ALA A 11 6.79 10.78 -8.73
N MET A 12 6.69 10.38 -10.00
CA MET A 12 5.73 10.95 -10.96
C MET A 12 4.27 10.70 -10.53
N SER A 13 3.95 9.49 -10.06
CA SER A 13 2.60 9.17 -9.61
C SER A 13 2.22 9.92 -8.33
N LEU A 14 3.14 10.07 -7.37
CA LEU A 14 2.94 10.91 -6.17
C LEU A 14 2.78 12.39 -6.53
N LEU A 15 3.55 12.91 -7.48
CA LEU A 15 3.45 14.28 -7.95
C LEU A 15 2.08 14.53 -8.63
N CYS A 16 1.70 13.67 -9.58
CA CYS A 16 0.40 13.74 -10.23
C CYS A 16 -0.76 13.64 -9.22
N GLY A 17 -0.69 12.70 -8.28
CA GLY A 17 -1.67 12.56 -7.22
C GLY A 17 -1.77 13.82 -6.36
N GLY A 18 -0.64 14.40 -5.96
CA GLY A 18 -0.59 15.66 -5.22
C GLY A 18 -1.22 16.83 -5.98
N VAL A 19 -0.91 16.98 -7.27
CA VAL A 19 -1.51 18.01 -8.13
C VAL A 19 -3.03 17.82 -8.24
N LEU A 20 -3.50 16.58 -8.43
CA LEU A 20 -4.93 16.26 -8.48
C LEU A 20 -5.64 16.54 -7.16
N LEU A 21 -5.01 16.24 -6.03
CA LEU A 21 -5.55 16.56 -4.70
C LEU A 21 -5.67 18.07 -4.49
N ILE A 22 -4.66 18.84 -4.88
CA ILE A 22 -4.70 20.31 -4.83
C ILE A 22 -5.83 20.84 -5.72
N ALA A 23 -5.94 20.38 -6.96
CA ALA A 23 -7.02 20.78 -7.87
C ALA A 23 -8.40 20.45 -7.29
N THR A 24 -8.57 19.25 -6.73
CA THR A 24 -9.82 18.81 -6.08
C THR A 24 -10.16 19.67 -4.86
N SER A 25 -9.16 20.12 -4.09
CA SER A 25 -9.36 21.03 -2.97
C SER A 25 -9.97 22.37 -3.39
N PHE A 26 -9.59 22.89 -4.56
CA PHE A 26 -10.19 24.10 -5.12
C PHE A 26 -11.63 23.85 -5.61
N VAL A 27 -11.88 22.73 -6.30
CA VAL A 27 -13.22 22.37 -6.82
C VAL A 27 -14.22 22.14 -5.69
N THR A 28 -13.79 21.54 -4.58
CA THR A 28 -14.65 21.24 -3.42
C THR A 28 -14.86 22.43 -2.49
N GLY A 29 -14.20 23.58 -2.71
CA GLY A 29 -14.26 24.75 -1.83
C GLY A 29 -13.49 24.60 -0.51
N SER A 30 -12.88 23.44 -0.27
CA SER A 30 -12.05 23.17 0.93
C SER A 30 -10.85 24.11 1.03
N ALA A 31 -10.29 24.53 -0.11
CA ALA A 31 -9.19 25.50 -0.16
C ALA A 31 -9.59 26.90 0.35
N GLN A 32 -10.86 27.29 0.20
CA GLN A 32 -11.35 28.61 0.61
C GLN A 32 -11.67 28.70 2.11
N THR A 33 -11.97 27.56 2.73
CA THR A 33 -12.22 27.43 4.17
C THR A 33 -10.95 27.04 4.95
N PHE A 34 -9.84 26.84 4.26
CA PHE A 34 -8.57 26.46 4.87
C PHE A 34 -7.88 27.65 5.54
N HIS A 35 -7.93 27.69 6.87
CA HIS A 35 -7.21 28.66 7.67
C HIS A 35 -5.93 28.05 8.21
N ILE A 36 -4.77 28.55 7.77
CA ILE A 36 -3.44 28.10 8.25
C ILE A 36 -3.33 28.22 9.77
N ALA A 37 -3.95 29.23 10.37
CA ALA A 37 -3.99 29.42 11.82
C ALA A 37 -4.67 28.27 12.59
N ASN A 38 -5.52 27.48 11.94
CA ASN A 38 -6.18 26.32 12.55
C ASN A 38 -5.38 25.02 12.42
N VAL A 39 -4.22 25.05 11.75
CA VAL A 39 -3.37 23.88 11.60
C VAL A 39 -2.62 23.64 12.92
N SER A 40 -3.03 22.61 13.66
CA SER A 40 -2.32 22.21 14.86
C SER A 40 -0.96 21.58 14.53
N ALA A 41 0.01 21.73 15.44
CA ALA A 41 1.33 21.11 15.29
C ALA A 41 1.24 19.58 15.15
N VAL A 42 0.28 18.96 15.85
CA VAL A 42 0.02 17.51 15.75
C VAL A 42 -0.44 17.12 14.35
N SER A 43 -1.33 17.90 13.73
CA SER A 43 -1.79 17.66 12.35
C SER A 43 -0.64 17.80 11.35
N ALA A 44 0.16 18.87 11.47
CA ALA A 44 1.32 19.09 10.61
C ALA A 44 2.37 17.98 10.73
N LEU A 45 2.68 17.54 11.95
CA LEU A 45 3.62 16.43 12.19
C LEU A 45 3.06 15.09 11.70
N SER A 46 1.76 14.84 11.86
CA SER A 46 1.11 13.64 11.34
C SER A 46 1.15 13.59 9.81
N LEU A 47 0.94 14.74 9.15
CA LEU A 47 1.07 14.86 7.71
C LEU A 47 2.51 14.62 7.27
N ALA A 48 3.50 15.22 7.94
CA ALA A 48 4.91 15.00 7.64
C ALA A 48 5.30 13.53 7.79
N TYR A 49 4.81 12.85 8.84
CA TYR A 49 4.98 11.41 9.02
C TYR A 49 4.42 10.62 7.84
N LEU A 50 3.17 10.88 7.43
CA LEU A 50 2.55 10.18 6.30
C LEU A 50 3.29 10.45 4.98
N VAL A 51 3.75 11.67 4.74
CA VAL A 51 4.50 12.02 3.54
C VAL A 51 5.82 11.23 3.48
N VAL A 52 6.60 11.23 4.57
CA VAL A 52 7.92 10.57 4.59
C VAL A 52 7.78 9.05 4.51
N PHE A 53 7.02 8.44 5.43
CA PHE A 53 6.89 6.99 5.50
C PHE A 53 6.02 6.42 4.39
N GLY A 54 4.98 7.15 3.97
CA GLY A 54 4.12 6.76 2.84
C GLY A 54 4.89 6.77 1.52
N ALA A 55 5.68 7.82 1.25
CA ALA A 55 6.51 7.87 0.04
C ALA A 55 7.57 6.76 0.02
N LEU A 56 8.22 6.49 1.16
CA LEU A 56 9.20 5.40 1.27
C LEU A 56 8.56 4.03 1.02
N THR A 57 7.40 3.78 1.62
CA THR A 57 6.65 2.53 1.43
C THR A 57 6.22 2.35 -0.02
N PHE A 58 5.72 3.42 -0.65
CA PHE A 58 5.28 3.38 -2.04
C PHE A 58 6.45 3.20 -3.02
N ALA A 59 7.61 3.83 -2.76
CA ALA A 59 8.83 3.57 -3.52
C ALA A 59 9.31 2.12 -3.36
N GLY A 60 9.19 1.54 -2.16
CA GLY A 60 9.44 0.11 -1.93
C GLY A 60 8.47 -0.79 -2.70
N TYR A 61 7.19 -0.43 -2.74
CA TYR A 61 6.16 -1.14 -3.51
C TYR A 61 6.47 -1.16 -5.01
N THR A 62 6.80 -0.01 -5.62
CA THR A 62 7.13 0.04 -7.06
C THR A 62 8.42 -0.71 -7.36
N TRP A 63 9.40 -0.69 -6.46
CA TRP A 63 10.60 -1.51 -6.58
C TRP A 63 10.27 -3.00 -6.50
N LEU A 64 9.42 -3.43 -5.56
CA LEU A 64 9.07 -4.84 -5.38
C LEU A 64 8.29 -5.40 -6.57
N LEU A 65 7.45 -4.59 -7.21
CA LEU A 65 6.77 -4.94 -8.47
C LEU A 65 7.74 -5.28 -9.61
N THR A 66 9.00 -4.84 -9.56
CA THR A 66 10.00 -5.23 -10.55
C THR A 66 10.66 -6.59 -10.27
N LYS A 67 10.42 -7.16 -9.09
CA LYS A 67 11.08 -8.37 -8.59
C LYS A 67 10.11 -9.52 -8.32
N TRP A 68 8.86 -9.24 -8.00
CA TRP A 68 7.86 -10.22 -7.57
C TRP A 68 6.54 -10.08 -8.33
N PRO A 69 5.72 -11.15 -8.41
CA PRO A 69 4.41 -11.10 -9.03
C PRO A 69 3.52 -10.00 -8.42
N PRO A 70 2.83 -9.17 -9.22
CA PRO A 70 2.00 -8.08 -8.73
C PRO A 70 0.93 -8.50 -7.74
N VAL A 71 0.34 -9.69 -7.95
CA VAL A 71 -0.67 -10.28 -7.05
C VAL A 71 -0.12 -10.46 -5.64
N LEU A 72 1.10 -10.98 -5.50
CA LEU A 72 1.71 -11.19 -4.19
C LEU A 72 2.06 -9.86 -3.51
N VAL A 73 2.62 -8.92 -4.28
CA VAL A 73 2.97 -7.58 -3.79
C VAL A 73 1.72 -6.81 -3.32
N ALA A 74 0.61 -6.93 -4.04
CA ALA A 74 -0.65 -6.29 -3.69
C ALA A 74 -1.27 -6.82 -2.38
N THR A 75 -0.96 -8.05 -1.96
CA THR A 75 -1.49 -8.60 -0.71
C THR A 75 -1.08 -7.82 0.55
N HIS A 76 0.02 -7.06 0.48
CA HIS A 76 0.42 -6.13 1.55
C HIS A 76 -0.66 -5.10 1.89
N ALA A 77 -1.48 -4.68 0.92
CA ALA A 77 -2.57 -3.74 1.21
C ALA A 77 -3.58 -4.30 2.23
N TYR A 78 -3.74 -5.63 2.28
CA TYR A 78 -4.63 -6.30 3.21
C TYR A 78 -4.06 -6.42 4.62
N THR A 79 -2.74 -6.32 4.80
CA THR A 79 -2.14 -6.32 6.15
C THR A 79 -2.30 -4.96 6.85
N ASN A 80 -2.41 -3.86 6.10
CA ASN A 80 -2.53 -2.52 6.67
C ASN A 80 -3.72 -2.36 7.64
N PRO A 81 -4.96 -2.79 7.30
CA PRO A 81 -6.07 -2.75 8.24
C PRO A 81 -5.86 -3.58 9.51
N LEU A 82 -5.19 -4.74 9.42
CA LEU A 82 -4.89 -5.59 10.58
C LEU A 82 -3.93 -4.87 11.53
N ILE A 83 -2.87 -4.29 10.98
CA ILE A 83 -1.88 -3.52 11.75
C ILE A 83 -2.55 -2.29 12.37
N ALA A 84 -3.40 -1.58 11.62
CA ALA A 84 -4.13 -0.41 12.12
C ALA A 84 -5.03 -0.76 13.31
N VAL A 85 -5.81 -1.84 13.23
CA VAL A 85 -6.65 -2.32 14.33
C VAL A 85 -5.82 -2.73 15.55
N LEU A 86 -4.70 -3.44 15.32
CA LEU A 86 -3.83 -3.87 16.42
C LEU A 86 -3.22 -2.68 17.15
N LEU A 87 -2.71 -1.69 16.41
CA LEU A 87 -2.17 -0.47 16.97
C LEU A 87 -3.26 0.36 17.65
N GLY A 88 -4.47 0.44 17.07
CA GLY A 88 -5.62 1.10 17.70
C GLY A 88 -5.99 0.46 19.05
N ALA A 89 -6.02 -0.87 19.10
CA ALA A 89 -6.32 -1.60 20.32
C ALA A 89 -5.23 -1.43 21.41
N VAL A 90 -3.94 -1.53 21.02
CA VAL A 90 -2.81 -1.52 21.97
C VAL A 90 -2.40 -0.11 22.39
N ILE A 91 -2.34 0.82 21.43
CA ILE A 91 -1.81 2.18 21.66
C ILE A 91 -2.94 3.16 21.96
N ALA A 92 -4.04 3.11 21.21
CA ALA A 92 -5.17 4.01 21.39
C ALA A 92 -6.24 3.48 22.38
N GLY A 93 -6.10 2.24 22.85
CA GLY A 93 -7.03 1.61 23.79
C GLY A 93 -8.41 1.35 23.19
N GLU A 94 -8.52 1.24 21.87
CA GLU A 94 -9.79 1.02 21.19
C GLU A 94 -10.38 -0.36 21.54
N ARG A 95 -11.69 -0.39 21.78
CA ARG A 95 -12.40 -1.65 22.08
C ARG A 95 -12.53 -2.51 20.84
N VAL A 96 -11.85 -3.65 20.85
CA VAL A 96 -11.99 -4.67 19.80
C VAL A 96 -13.34 -5.35 19.94
N THR A 97 -14.24 -5.07 19.00
CA THR A 97 -15.57 -5.71 18.94
C THR A 97 -15.50 -7.03 18.18
N MET A 98 -16.49 -7.91 18.39
CA MET A 98 -16.59 -9.18 17.65
C MET A 98 -16.62 -8.98 16.13
N ARG A 99 -17.20 -7.87 15.66
CA ARG A 99 -17.22 -7.52 14.22
C ARG A 99 -15.82 -7.28 13.67
N ILE A 100 -14.95 -6.63 14.44
CA ILE A 100 -13.54 -6.39 14.08
C ILE A 100 -12.79 -7.72 14.00
N VAL A 101 -13.03 -8.63 14.95
CA VAL A 101 -12.44 -9.97 14.95
C VAL A 101 -12.84 -10.76 13.71
N ILE A 102 -14.13 -10.80 13.37
CA ILE A 102 -14.63 -11.51 12.18
C ILE A 102 -14.01 -10.91 10.91
N ALA A 103 -13.94 -9.58 10.80
CA ALA A 103 -13.32 -8.92 9.66
C ALA A 103 -11.82 -9.25 9.56
N ALA A 104 -11.09 -9.26 10.67
CA ALA A 104 -9.68 -9.64 10.70
C ALA A 104 -9.45 -11.08 10.22
N PHE A 105 -10.29 -12.03 10.65
CA PHE A 105 -10.24 -13.40 10.16
C PHE A 105 -10.51 -13.50 8.66
N ALA A 106 -11.52 -12.78 8.16
CA ALA A 106 -11.84 -12.78 6.73
C ALA A 106 -10.67 -12.24 5.88
N ILE A 107 -9.99 -11.19 6.34
CA ILE A 107 -8.80 -10.62 5.69
C ILE A 107 -7.66 -11.66 5.66
N ILE A 108 -7.36 -12.30 6.79
CA ILE A 108 -6.29 -13.31 6.87
C ILE A 108 -6.59 -14.49 5.93
N ALA A 109 -7.84 -14.96 5.91
CA ALA A 109 -8.26 -16.04 5.02
C ALA A 109 -8.05 -15.68 3.53
N ALA A 110 -8.41 -14.44 3.13
CA ALA A 110 -8.19 -13.95 1.78
C ALA A 110 -6.70 -13.90 1.40
N ILE A 111 -5.83 -13.42 2.30
CA ILE A 111 -4.38 -13.37 2.08
C ILE A 111 -3.81 -14.77 1.88
N LEU A 112 -4.22 -15.74 2.71
CA LEU A 112 -3.75 -17.12 2.62
C LEU A 112 -4.17 -17.78 1.30
N LEU A 113 -5.39 -17.52 0.83
CA LEU A 113 -5.89 -18.04 -0.45
C LEU A 113 -5.07 -17.52 -1.64
N VAL A 114 -4.84 -16.20 -1.69
CA VAL A 114 -4.04 -15.58 -2.77
C VAL A 114 -2.60 -16.11 -2.79
N LYS A 115 -2.01 -16.30 -1.61
CA LYS A 115 -0.65 -16.86 -1.48
C LYS A 115 -0.57 -18.29 -2.00
N HIS A 116 -1.57 -19.11 -1.72
CA HIS A 116 -1.61 -20.50 -2.17
C HIS A 116 -1.73 -20.62 -3.69
N ASP A 117 -2.59 -19.82 -4.32
CA ASP A 117 -2.78 -19.85 -5.77
C ASP A 117 -1.57 -19.32 -6.52
N THR A 118 -0.99 -18.20 -6.05
CA THR A 118 0.21 -17.63 -6.68
C THR A 118 1.39 -18.59 -6.59
N GLY A 119 1.60 -19.25 -5.43
CA GLY A 119 2.72 -20.19 -5.22
C GLY A 119 2.69 -21.40 -6.16
N LYS A 120 1.49 -21.88 -6.52
CA LYS A 120 1.32 -22.99 -7.46
C LYS A 120 1.72 -22.62 -8.88
N ASP A 121 1.39 -21.40 -9.32
CA ASP A 121 1.66 -20.94 -10.69
C ASP A 121 3.15 -20.65 -10.94
N ILE A 122 3.92 -20.25 -9.92
CA ILE A 122 5.38 -20.02 -10.05
C ILE A 122 6.13 -21.35 -10.17
N VAL A 123 5.80 -22.32 -9.30
CA VAL A 123 6.45 -23.64 -9.29
C VAL A 123 6.22 -24.38 -10.61
N SER A 124 4.99 -24.37 -11.12
CA SER A 124 4.69 -24.99 -12.44
C SER A 124 5.41 -24.34 -13.63
N ARG A 125 5.89 -23.09 -13.51
CA ARG A 125 6.71 -22.44 -14.57
C ARG A 125 8.18 -22.85 -14.47
N GLU A 126 8.74 -22.94 -13.27
CA GLU A 126 10.11 -23.45 -13.08
C GLU A 126 10.23 -24.91 -13.53
N ASP A 127 9.24 -25.75 -13.22
CA ASP A 127 9.22 -27.16 -13.64
C ASP A 127 9.11 -27.32 -15.17
N GLY A 128 8.54 -26.32 -15.87
CA GLY A 128 8.37 -26.32 -17.33
C GLY A 128 9.57 -25.75 -18.11
N GLU A 129 10.36 -24.85 -17.52
CA GLU A 129 11.57 -24.28 -18.13
C GLU A 129 12.84 -25.12 -17.87
N GLY A 130 12.80 -26.07 -16.93
CA GLY A 130 13.91 -26.93 -16.54
C GLY A 130 14.16 -28.17 -17.40
N SER A 131 13.31 -28.48 -18.40
CA SER A 131 13.61 -29.55 -19.35
C SER A 131 14.48 -28.97 -20.47
N PRO A 132 15.81 -29.27 -20.54
CA PRO A 132 16.50 -29.06 -21.79
C PRO A 132 15.74 -29.90 -22.81
N ALA A 133 15.36 -29.27 -23.93
CA ALA A 133 14.97 -30.00 -25.12
C ALA A 133 16.11 -30.97 -25.42
N SER A 134 15.93 -32.23 -25.01
CA SER A 134 16.78 -33.34 -25.38
C SER A 134 16.51 -33.67 -26.84
N ALA A 135 17.61 -33.79 -27.60
CA ALA A 135 17.75 -34.29 -28.98
C ALA A 135 17.89 -33.22 -30.06
#